data_AF-A0A3C0DMK4-F1
#
_entry.id   AF-A0A3C0DMK4-F1
#
_cell.length_a   1.000
_cell.length_b   1.000
_cell.length_c   1.000
_cell.angle_alpha   90.00
_cell.angle_beta   90.00
_cell.angle_gamma   90.00
#
_symmetry.space_group_name_H-M   'P 1'
#
loop_
_entity.id
_entity.type
_entity.pdbx_description
1 polymer ?
#
loop_
_entity_poly.entity_id
_entity_poly.type
_entity_poly.pdbx_seq_one_letter_code
_entity_poly.pdbx_strand_id
1 'polypeptide(L)'
;AHDEETIRQADMIEIAFGRGSIGGTAVQISSETTRDDPRFAELIGVQPGEEYKMPRRFSGIENATDLKKLVNKLRSITGGVPIGVKIGATHY
;
A
#
# COMPACT_ATOMS: atom_id res chain seq x y z
N ALA A 1 3.58 1.52 8.22
CA ALA A 1 3.59 2.91 7.70
C ALA A 1 2.19 3.32 7.20
N HIS A 2 1.35 3.82 8.10
CA HIS A 2 0.03 4.39 7.78
C HIS A 2 -0.31 5.59 8.69
N ASP A 3 0.66 6.05 9.46
CA ASP A 3 0.50 7.20 10.32
C ASP A 3 0.42 8.48 9.49
N GLU A 4 -0.38 9.42 9.97
CA GLU A 4 -0.64 10.66 9.24
C GLU A 4 0.58 11.56 9.13
N GLU A 5 1.55 11.44 10.05
CA GLU A 5 2.80 12.20 10.04
C GLU A 5 3.64 11.84 8.81
N THR A 6 3.85 10.55 8.57
CA THR A 6 4.55 10.07 7.36
C THR A 6 3.80 10.48 6.10
N ILE A 7 2.47 10.34 6.07
CA ILE A 7 1.65 10.70 4.89
C ILE A 7 1.78 12.20 4.58
N ARG A 8 1.76 13.06 5.60
CA ARG A 8 1.81 14.52 5.44
C ARG A 8 3.11 15.02 4.79
N GLN A 9 4.19 14.25 4.88
CA GLN A 9 5.50 14.60 4.29
C GLN A 9 5.56 14.34 2.78
N ALA A 10 4.57 13.68 2.19
CA ALA A 10 4.63 13.25 0.80
C ALA A 10 4.39 14.41 -0.18
N ASP A 11 5.24 14.52 -1.21
CA ASP A 11 5.03 15.42 -2.36
C ASP A 11 4.02 14.86 -3.39
N MET A 12 3.78 13.54 -3.34
CA MET A 12 2.80 12.81 -4.14
C MET A 12 2.48 11.49 -3.43
N ILE A 13 1.27 10.97 -3.59
CA ILE A 13 0.90 9.61 -3.16
C ILE A 13 0.56 8.73 -4.36
N GLU A 14 1.09 7.50 -4.39
CA GLU A 14 0.64 6.43 -5.29
C GLU A 14 -0.25 5.44 -4.54
N ILE A 15 -1.47 5.19 -5.03
CA ILE A 15 -2.32 4.08 -4.61
C ILE A 15 -2.09 2.91 -5.57
N ALA A 16 -1.38 1.88 -5.11
CA ALA A 16 -1.01 0.73 -5.95
C ALA A 16 -1.99 -0.44 -5.76
N PHE A 17 -2.86 -0.67 -6.75
CA PHE A 17 -3.77 -1.84 -6.79
C PHE A 17 -3.10 -3.11 -7.34
N GLY A 18 -1.91 -2.97 -7.91
CA GLY A 18 -1.17 -4.09 -8.44
C GLY A 18 0.24 -3.71 -8.86
N ARG A 19 1.03 -4.72 -9.19
CA ARG A 19 2.41 -4.58 -9.68
C ARG A 19 2.51 -5.13 -11.10
N GLY A 20 3.33 -4.51 -11.94
CA GLY A 20 3.46 -4.92 -13.34
C GLY A 20 3.84 -6.39 -13.54
N SER A 21 4.58 -7.00 -12.60
CA SER A 21 5.01 -8.40 -12.67
C SER A 21 3.96 -9.42 -12.24
N ILE A 22 3.02 -9.06 -11.36
CA ILE A 22 2.10 -10.02 -10.70
C ILE A 22 0.63 -9.57 -10.71
N GLY A 23 0.32 -8.46 -11.38
CA GLY A 23 -1.02 -7.86 -11.41
C GLY A 23 -1.54 -7.54 -10.00
N GLY A 24 -2.79 -7.91 -9.74
CA GLY A 24 -3.45 -7.79 -8.43
C GLY A 24 -3.29 -9.02 -7.51
N THR A 25 -2.27 -9.85 -7.74
CA THR A 25 -2.03 -11.03 -6.90
C THR A 25 -1.45 -10.63 -5.54
N ALA A 26 -1.76 -11.42 -4.50
CA ALA A 26 -1.18 -11.24 -3.17
C ALA A 26 0.34 -11.40 -3.23
N VAL A 27 1.05 -10.60 -2.43
CA VAL A 27 2.50 -10.73 -2.26
C VAL A 27 2.75 -11.51 -0.98
N GLN A 28 3.57 -12.55 -1.05
CA GLN A 28 4.09 -13.23 0.12
C GLN A 28 5.50 -12.73 0.38
N ILE A 29 5.74 -12.36 1.63
CA ILE A 29 7.05 -11.96 2.15
C ILE A 29 7.50 -13.10 3.05
N SER A 30 8.65 -13.69 2.73
CA SER A 30 9.20 -14.82 3.48
C SER A 30 9.73 -14.38 4.85
N SER A 31 9.78 -15.34 5.76
CA SER A 31 10.39 -15.19 7.09
C SER A 31 11.89 -14.85 7.01
N GLU A 32 12.57 -15.33 5.97
CA GLU A 32 13.98 -14.97 5.72
C GLU A 32 14.11 -13.47 5.43
N THR A 33 13.29 -12.92 4.53
CA THR A 33 13.31 -11.48 4.21
C THR A 33 13.02 -10.61 5.43
N THR A 34 12.05 -10.99 6.28
CA THR A 34 11.74 -10.22 7.49
C THR A 34 12.78 -10.38 8.60
N ARG A 35 13.51 -11.50 8.61
CA ARG A 35 14.64 -11.71 9.54
C ARG A 35 15.85 -10.87 9.13
N ASP A 36 16.15 -10.84 7.84
CA ASP A 36 17.35 -10.18 7.30
C ASP A 36 17.20 -8.66 7.29
N ASP A 37 15.97 -8.14 7.26
CA ASP A 37 15.67 -6.71 7.41
C ASP A 37 14.63 -6.44 8.54
N PRO A 38 15.11 -6.31 9.80
CA PRO A 38 14.24 -6.04 10.94
C PRO A 38 13.49 -4.70 10.86
N ARG A 39 14.07 -3.68 10.20
CA ARG A 39 13.38 -2.40 10.01
C ARG A 39 12.22 -2.55 9.05
N PHE A 40 12.40 -3.32 7.97
CA PHE A 40 11.31 -3.63 7.07
C PHE A 40 10.20 -4.42 7.77
N ALA A 41 10.54 -5.41 8.60
CA ALA A 41 9.58 -6.15 9.41
C ALA A 41 8.74 -5.22 10.30
N GLU A 42 9.38 -4.28 11.00
CA GLU A 42 8.71 -3.25 11.80
C GLU A 42 7.77 -2.38 10.95
N LEU A 43 8.22 -1.91 9.77
CA LEU A 43 7.45 -1.04 8.88
C LEU A 43 6.15 -1.69 8.38
N ILE A 44 6.16 -3.00 8.15
CA ILE A 44 4.99 -3.79 7.73
C ILE A 44 4.21 -4.38 8.92
N GLY A 45 4.69 -4.19 10.15
CA GLY A 45 3.99 -4.56 11.38
C GLY A 45 4.07 -6.03 11.76
N VAL A 46 5.18 -6.71 11.46
CA VAL A 46 5.42 -8.13 11.82
C VAL A 46 6.72 -8.29 12.60
N GLN A 47 6.90 -9.42 13.28
CA GLN A 47 8.17 -9.71 13.96
C GLN A 47 9.25 -10.17 12.96
N PRO A 48 10.54 -9.89 13.22
CA PRO A 48 11.62 -10.45 12.41
C PRO A 48 11.57 -11.98 12.40
N GLY A 49 11.58 -12.59 11.21
CA GLY A 49 11.40 -14.03 11.06
C GLY A 49 9.96 -14.50 10.89
N GLU A 50 8.99 -13.59 10.89
CA GLU A 50 7.57 -13.89 10.62
C GLU A 50 7.26 -13.76 9.12
N GLU A 51 6.46 -14.68 8.57
CA GLU A 51 5.95 -14.53 7.20
C GLU A 51 4.81 -13.52 7.15
N TYR A 52 4.76 -12.72 6.08
CA TYR A 52 3.68 -11.77 5.87
C TYR A 52 3.02 -11.96 4.51
N LYS A 53 1.69 -12.04 4.51
CA LYS A 53 0.89 -12.11 3.29
C LYS A 53 0.15 -10.80 3.09
N MET A 54 0.60 -10.02 2.11
CA MET A 54 -0.07 -8.78 1.73
C MET A 54 -1.44 -9.10 1.09
N PRO A 55 -2.53 -8.48 1.55
CA PRO A 55 -3.85 -8.73 1.00
C PRO A 55 -3.97 -8.28 -0.47
N ARG A 56 -4.85 -8.94 -1.23
CA ARG A 56 -5.11 -8.62 -2.64
C ARG A 56 -5.91 -7.32 -2.85
N ARG A 57 -6.59 -6.86 -1.80
CA ARG A 57 -7.48 -5.70 -1.82
C ARG A 57 -7.19 -4.80 -0.64
N PHE A 58 -7.39 -3.50 -0.82
CA PHE A 58 -7.41 -2.57 0.28
C PHE A 58 -8.69 -2.78 1.09
N SER A 59 -8.53 -3.06 2.39
CA SER A 59 -9.68 -3.18 3.30
C SER A 59 -10.51 -1.89 3.27
N GLY A 60 -11.82 -2.02 3.06
CA GLY A 60 -12.74 -0.87 3.02
C GLY A 60 -12.79 -0.11 1.70
N ILE A 61 -12.16 -0.62 0.62
CA ILE A 61 -12.28 -0.06 -0.73
C ILE A 61 -12.86 -1.11 -1.67
N GLU A 62 -14.18 -1.11 -1.83
CA GLU A 62 -14.88 -2.09 -2.65
C GLU A 62 -15.43 -1.50 -3.96
N ASN A 63 -15.52 -0.16 -4.06
CA ASN A 63 -16.09 0.53 -5.20
C ASN A 63 -15.46 1.92 -5.40
N ALA A 64 -15.84 2.58 -6.50
CA ALA A 64 -15.34 3.90 -6.86
C ALA A 64 -15.64 4.99 -5.81
N THR A 65 -16.76 4.88 -5.09
CA THR A 65 -17.13 5.83 -4.04
C THR A 65 -16.17 5.71 -2.85
N ASP A 66 -15.81 4.49 -2.46
CA ASP A 66 -14.87 4.28 -1.37
C ASP A 66 -13.45 4.73 -1.73
N LEU A 67 -13.03 4.48 -2.97
CA LEU A 67 -11.77 5.03 -3.48
C LEU A 67 -11.78 6.56 -3.45
N LYS A 68 -12.87 7.20 -3.87
CA LYS A 68 -13.02 8.66 -3.81
C LYS A 68 -12.90 9.19 -2.38
N LYS A 69 -13.49 8.50 -1.39
CA LYS A 69 -13.35 8.85 0.03
C LYS A 69 -11.88 8.77 0.48
N LEU A 70 -11.16 7.72 0.11
CA LEU A 70 -9.73 7.60 0.42
C LEU A 70 -8.92 8.75 -0.21
N VAL A 71 -9.12 9.01 -1.50
CA VAL A 71 -8.42 10.10 -2.22
C VAL A 71 -8.66 11.44 -1.53
N ASN A 72 -9.90 11.74 -1.15
CA ASN A 72 -10.23 12.98 -0.44
C ASN A 72 -9.55 13.04 0.93
N LYS A 73 -9.55 11.95 1.70
CA LYS A 73 -8.86 11.86 2.99
C LYS A 73 -7.36 12.15 2.84
N LEU A 74 -6.71 11.51 1.87
CA LEU A 74 -5.27 11.67 1.63
C LEU A 74 -4.92 13.10 1.21
N ARG A 75 -5.71 13.72 0.32
CA ARG A 75 -5.55 15.14 -0.04
C ARG A 75 -5.72 16.06 1.16
N SER A 76 -6.68 15.77 2.03
CA SER A 76 -6.91 16.55 3.25
C SER A 76 -5.71 16.49 4.20
N ILE A 77 -5.07 15.32 4.35
CA ILE A 77 -3.91 15.14 5.24
C ILE A 77 -2.67 15.87 4.70
N THR A 78 -2.49 15.87 3.38
CA THR A 78 -1.28 16.34 2.68
C THR A 78 -1.33 17.78 2.19
N GLY A 79 -2.46 18.49 2.38
CA GLY A 79 -2.63 19.82 1.78
C GLY A 79 -2.84 19.80 0.27
N GLY A 80 -3.26 18.66 -0.30
CA GLY A 80 -3.76 18.57 -1.67
C GLY A 80 -2.78 18.05 -2.71
N VAL A 81 -1.71 17.37 -2.31
CA VAL A 81 -0.71 16.83 -3.24
C VAL A 81 -1.31 15.88 -4.29
N PRO A 82 -0.66 15.71 -5.45
CA PRO A 82 -1.15 14.81 -6.50
C PRO A 82 -1.27 13.37 -5.99
N ILE A 83 -2.32 12.68 -6.44
CA ILE A 83 -2.56 11.28 -6.14
C ILE A 83 -2.63 10.49 -7.44
N GLY A 84 -1.68 9.58 -7.63
CA GLY A 84 -1.63 8.64 -8.74
C GLY A 84 -2.25 7.30 -8.35
N VAL A 85 -2.75 6.57 -9.35
CA VAL A 85 -3.22 5.20 -9.18
C VAL A 85 -2.45 4.29 -10.12
N LYS A 86 -1.84 3.24 -9.56
CA LYS A 86 -1.13 2.22 -10.32
C LYS A 86 -2.00 0.98 -10.46
N ILE A 87 -2.20 0.58 -11.72
CA ILE A 87 -3.02 -0.56 -12.10
C ILE A 87 -2.14 -1.49 -12.94
N GLY A 88 -2.18 -2.79 -12.66
CA GLY A 88 -1.56 -3.79 -13.53
C GLY A 88 -2.43 -3.97 -14.77
N ALA A 89 -1.89 -3.70 -15.96
CA ALA A 89 -2.60 -3.94 -17.21
C ALA A 89 -2.92 -5.43 -17.35
N THR A 90 -4.13 -5.71 -17.82
CA THR A 90 -4.62 -7.05 -18.16
C THR A 90 -5.30 -6.98 -19.52
N HIS A 91 -5.28 -8.08 -20.28
CA HIS A 91 -5.88 -8.17 -21.61
C HIS A 91 -7.36 -8.61 -21.59
N TYR A 92 -7.98 -8.53 -20.41
CA TYR A 92 -9.39 -8.85 -20.18
C TYR A 92 -10.14 -7.58 -19.77
#